data_AF-A0A7U0FWZ0-F1
#
_entry.id   AF-A0A7U0FWZ0-F1
#
_cell.length_a   1.000
_cell.length_b   1.000
_cell.length_c   1.000
_cell.angle_alpha   90.00
_cell.angle_beta   90.00
_cell.angle_gamma   90.00
#
_symmetry.space_group_name_H-M   'P 1'
#
loop_
_entity.id
_entity.type
_entity.pdbx_description
1 polymer ?
#
loop_
_entity_poly.entity_id
_entity_poly.type
_entity_poly.pdbx_seq_one_letter_code
_entity_poly.pdbx_strand_id
1 'polypeptide(L)'
;KRHVITTQTEHKCVLDSCRHLQQEGFEVTYLPVHSDGFIDLDQLRSAIRPDTGLVSVMMVNNEIGVIQPMEEIGKICKEFNIPFHTDAAQALGKIPIDVDKMNISLMSLSGHKIYGPKGVGALYMRRRPRVRVEPQMNGGGQERGIRSGTVPTPLVVGMGAACEIAMKEMEYDEKRITKLQERLLSGIKSRVDGV
;
A
#
# COMPACT_ATOMS: atom_id res chain seq x y z
N LYS A 1 4.93 14.06 -16.58
CA LYS A 1 4.26 14.45 -15.31
C LYS A 1 5.33 14.35 -14.22
N ARG A 2 5.64 15.43 -13.48
CA ARG A 2 6.79 15.53 -12.56
C ARG A 2 6.39 15.78 -11.10
N HIS A 3 5.11 15.64 -10.79
CA HIS A 3 4.59 15.81 -9.43
C HIS A 3 4.08 14.49 -8.86
N VAL A 4 4.44 14.19 -7.61
CA VAL A 4 3.97 13.02 -6.84
C VAL A 4 3.28 13.51 -5.58
N ILE A 5 2.15 12.89 -5.24
CA ILE A 5 1.44 13.15 -3.98
C ILE A 5 1.53 11.91 -3.11
N THR A 6 1.89 12.08 -1.85
CA THR A 6 1.90 11.02 -0.86
C THR A 6 1.55 11.55 0.54
N THR A 7 1.52 10.70 1.56
CA THR A 7 1.22 11.11 2.95
C THR A 7 2.49 11.18 3.79
N GLN A 8 2.48 11.97 4.86
CA GLN A 8 3.59 12.03 5.82
C GLN A 8 3.74 10.73 6.64
N THR A 9 2.68 9.92 6.70
CA THR A 9 2.59 8.70 7.49
C THR A 9 2.93 7.42 6.73
N GLU A 10 3.43 7.53 5.49
CA GLU A 10 3.84 6.35 4.73
C GLU A 10 5.01 5.61 5.39
N HIS A 11 5.14 4.33 5.06
CA HIS A 11 6.35 3.59 5.39
C HIS A 11 7.59 4.21 4.74
N LYS A 12 8.73 4.11 5.43
CA LYS A 12 10.02 4.73 5.03
C LYS A 12 10.43 4.43 3.59
N CYS A 13 10.10 3.25 3.04
CA CYS A 13 10.43 2.95 1.64
C CYS A 13 9.75 3.92 0.64
N VAL A 14 8.49 4.30 0.87
CA VAL A 14 7.78 5.25 0.01
C VAL A 14 8.36 6.66 0.20
N LEU A 15 8.57 7.08 1.44
CA LEU A 15 9.13 8.40 1.76
C LEU A 15 10.55 8.56 1.20
N ASP A 16 11.41 7.57 1.35
CA ASP A 16 12.79 7.60 0.84
C ASP A 16 12.81 7.58 -0.70
N SER A 17 11.94 6.79 -1.36
CA SER A 17 11.78 6.83 -2.81
C SER A 17 11.31 8.20 -3.29
N CYS A 18 10.38 8.84 -2.58
CA CYS A 18 9.94 10.19 -2.90
C CYS A 18 11.07 11.21 -2.73
N ARG A 19 11.85 11.14 -1.65
CA ARG A 19 13.03 12.00 -1.45
C ARG A 19 14.07 11.81 -2.55
N HIS A 20 14.28 10.58 -3.01
CA HIS A 20 15.17 10.31 -4.13
C HIS A 20 14.65 10.96 -5.42
N LEU A 21 13.36 10.83 -5.73
CA LEU A 21 12.74 11.51 -6.88
C LEU A 21 12.89 13.05 -6.80
N GLN A 22 12.83 13.64 -5.59
CA GLN A 22 13.10 15.07 -5.41
C GLN A 22 14.53 15.45 -5.83
N GLN A 23 15.53 14.60 -5.57
CA GLN A 23 16.91 14.80 -6.03
C GLN A 23 17.03 14.73 -7.57
N GLU A 24 16.12 13.98 -8.22
CA GLU A 24 16.02 13.89 -9.68
C GLU A 24 15.15 15.03 -10.30
N GLY A 25 14.71 15.99 -9.49
CA GLY A 25 13.96 17.16 -9.95
C GLY A 25 12.44 16.95 -10.06
N PHE A 26 11.89 15.94 -9.39
CA PHE A 26 10.44 15.83 -9.18
C PHE A 26 10.00 16.71 -8.01
N GLU A 27 8.76 17.18 -8.07
CA GLU A 27 8.10 17.78 -6.92
C GLU A 27 7.29 16.73 -6.18
N VAL A 28 7.35 16.75 -4.85
CA VAL A 28 6.58 15.84 -4.00
C VAL A 28 5.78 16.64 -2.98
N THR A 29 4.46 16.42 -2.97
CA THR A 29 3.57 16.90 -1.92
C THR A 29 3.37 15.81 -0.87
N TYR A 30 3.78 16.08 0.37
CA TYR A 30 3.55 15.21 1.53
C TYR A 30 2.36 15.73 2.33
N LEU A 31 1.18 15.15 2.10
CA LEU A 31 -0.04 15.54 2.77
C LEU A 31 0.00 15.16 4.26
N PRO A 32 -0.40 16.07 5.16
CA PRO A 32 -0.60 15.72 6.55
C PRO A 32 -1.81 14.79 6.69
N VAL A 33 -1.93 14.18 7.85
CA VAL A 33 -3.13 13.43 8.26
C VAL A 33 -3.78 14.14 9.44
N HIS A 34 -5.07 13.89 9.65
CA HIS A 34 -5.76 14.29 10.86
C HIS A 34 -5.22 13.54 12.09
N SER A 35 -5.62 13.97 13.29
CA SER A 35 -5.16 13.35 14.55
C SER A 35 -5.57 11.89 14.72
N ASP A 36 -6.59 11.45 13.99
CA ASP A 36 -7.05 10.06 13.92
C ASP A 36 -6.33 9.24 12.83
N GLY A 37 -5.38 9.85 12.09
CA GLY A 37 -4.56 9.21 11.07
C GLY A 37 -5.16 9.20 9.66
N PHE A 38 -6.38 9.73 9.48
CA PHE A 38 -7.01 9.76 8.17
C PHE A 38 -6.48 10.92 7.30
N ILE A 39 -6.38 10.65 5.99
CA ILE A 39 -6.08 11.69 5.01
C ILE A 39 -7.29 12.62 4.81
N ASP A 40 -7.02 13.91 4.64
CA ASP A 40 -8.01 14.88 4.20
C ASP A 40 -8.22 14.75 2.68
N LEU A 41 -9.40 14.28 2.27
CA LEU A 41 -9.73 14.05 0.86
C LEU A 41 -9.85 15.34 0.05
N ASP A 42 -10.24 16.45 0.68
CA ASP A 42 -10.33 17.75 0.00
C ASP A 42 -8.93 18.33 -0.23
N GLN A 43 -8.02 18.14 0.73
CA GLN A 43 -6.60 18.48 0.52
C GLN A 43 -5.97 17.60 -0.56
N LEU A 44 -6.26 16.30 -0.59
CA LEU A 44 -5.80 15.42 -1.67
C LEU A 44 -6.28 15.94 -3.04
N ARG A 45 -7.58 16.24 -3.17
CA ARG A 45 -8.15 16.78 -4.41
C ARG A 45 -7.50 18.11 -4.79
N SER A 46 -7.30 19.02 -3.84
CA SER A 46 -6.72 20.35 -4.07
C SER A 46 -5.23 20.30 -4.42
N ALA A 47 -4.51 19.29 -3.92
CA ALA A 47 -3.10 19.08 -4.23
C ALA A 47 -2.87 18.52 -5.64
N ILE A 48 -3.90 17.99 -6.30
CA ILE A 48 -3.79 17.49 -7.67
C ILE A 48 -3.61 18.65 -8.65
N ARG A 49 -2.50 18.58 -9.39
CA ARG A 49 -2.12 19.52 -10.45
C ARG A 49 -2.10 18.85 -11.82
N PRO A 50 -2.13 19.61 -12.93
CA PRO A 50 -2.06 19.06 -14.30
C PRO A 50 -0.84 18.16 -14.56
N ASP A 51 0.27 18.39 -13.85
CA ASP A 51 1.53 17.64 -13.97
C ASP A 51 1.68 16.49 -12.96
N THR A 52 0.62 16.16 -12.20
CA THR A 52 0.62 15.07 -11.20
C THR A 52 0.66 13.70 -11.85
N GLY A 53 1.76 12.99 -11.64
CA GLY A 53 2.08 11.70 -12.25
C GLY A 53 1.66 10.50 -11.42
N LEU A 54 1.58 10.65 -10.10
CA LEU A 54 1.30 9.53 -9.18
C LEU A 54 0.69 10.06 -7.88
N VAL A 55 -0.30 9.34 -7.37
CA VAL A 55 -0.73 9.42 -5.97
C VAL A 55 -0.33 8.10 -5.31
N SER A 56 0.33 8.17 -4.15
CA SER A 56 0.73 7.02 -3.34
C SER A 56 0.21 7.16 -1.91
N VAL A 57 -0.73 6.30 -1.51
CA VAL A 57 -1.26 6.26 -0.15
C VAL A 57 -1.29 4.82 0.34
N MET A 58 -0.68 4.52 1.48
CA MET A 58 -0.71 3.20 2.08
C MET A 58 -2.12 2.84 2.58
N MET A 59 -2.51 1.58 2.38
CA MET A 59 -3.86 1.12 2.71
C MET A 59 -4.08 0.96 4.21
N VAL A 60 -3.08 0.39 4.91
CA VAL A 60 -3.09 0.19 6.36
C VAL A 60 -1.79 0.71 6.93
N ASN A 61 -1.86 1.69 7.82
CA ASN A 61 -0.68 2.23 8.46
C ASN A 61 -0.01 1.18 9.35
N ASN A 62 1.32 1.04 9.23
CA ASN A 62 2.06 -0.01 9.94
C ASN A 62 2.33 0.30 11.42
N GLU A 63 2.09 1.52 11.90
CA GLU A 63 2.33 1.93 13.28
C GLU A 63 1.03 1.95 14.08
N ILE A 64 -0.01 2.61 13.56
CA ILE A 64 -1.29 2.82 14.26
C ILE A 64 -2.44 1.96 13.73
N GLY A 65 -2.26 1.25 12.62
CA GLY A 65 -3.27 0.33 12.07
C GLY A 65 -4.47 0.98 11.38
N VAL A 66 -4.46 2.31 11.21
CA VAL A 66 -5.54 3.04 10.50
C VAL A 66 -5.64 2.56 9.06
N ILE A 67 -6.88 2.30 8.62
CA ILE A 67 -7.23 1.89 7.26
C ILE A 67 -7.67 3.13 6.49
N GLN A 68 -6.98 3.50 5.41
CA GLN A 68 -7.35 4.67 4.61
C GLN A 68 -8.59 4.40 3.73
N PRO A 69 -9.38 5.44 3.37
CA PRO A 69 -10.59 5.32 2.55
C PRO A 69 -10.22 5.11 1.06
N MET A 70 -9.84 3.88 0.72
CA MET A 70 -9.22 3.55 -0.57
C MET A 70 -10.15 3.72 -1.78
N GLU A 71 -11.46 3.48 -1.61
CA GLU A 71 -12.42 3.64 -2.71
C GLU A 71 -12.59 5.12 -3.07
N GLU A 72 -12.64 6.00 -2.08
CA GLU A 72 -12.74 7.44 -2.23
C GLU A 72 -11.46 8.03 -2.84
N ILE A 73 -10.29 7.64 -2.33
CA ILE A 73 -8.99 8.04 -2.89
C ILE A 73 -8.89 7.57 -4.35
N GLY A 74 -9.24 6.31 -4.61
CA GLY A 74 -9.23 5.72 -5.95
C GLY A 74 -10.17 6.44 -6.91
N LYS A 75 -11.36 6.84 -6.45
CA LYS A 75 -12.33 7.62 -7.23
C LYS A 75 -11.77 8.98 -7.62
N ILE A 76 -11.13 9.68 -6.68
CA ILE A 76 -10.45 10.97 -6.96
C ILE A 76 -9.35 10.76 -8.00
N CYS A 77 -8.44 9.80 -7.80
CA CYS A 77 -7.35 9.52 -8.74
C CYS A 77 -7.88 9.21 -10.16
N LYS A 78 -8.96 8.44 -10.25
CA LYS A 78 -9.60 8.10 -11.53
C LYS A 78 -10.23 9.31 -12.21
N GLU A 79 -10.90 10.19 -11.47
CA GLU A 79 -11.49 11.43 -12.00
C GLU A 79 -10.43 12.31 -12.67
N PHE A 80 -9.25 12.43 -12.06
CA PHE A 80 -8.13 13.20 -12.61
C PHE A 80 -7.22 12.40 -13.57
N ASN A 81 -7.55 11.13 -13.85
CA ASN A 81 -6.77 10.22 -14.68
C ASN A 81 -5.29 10.13 -14.23
N ILE A 82 -5.10 9.90 -12.93
CA ILE A 82 -3.79 9.77 -12.26
C ILE A 82 -3.65 8.31 -11.78
N PRO A 83 -2.51 7.66 -12.08
CA PRO A 83 -2.19 6.36 -11.49
C PRO A 83 -2.22 6.42 -9.95
N PHE A 84 -2.92 5.46 -9.35
CA PHE A 84 -3.00 5.29 -7.91
C PHE A 84 -2.14 4.10 -7.45
N HIS A 85 -1.09 4.38 -6.69
CA HIS A 85 -0.31 3.37 -5.98
C HIS A 85 -0.79 3.25 -4.52
N THR A 86 -0.83 2.02 -4.02
CA THR A 86 -1.01 1.76 -2.59
C THR A 86 0.01 0.77 -2.06
N ASP A 87 0.58 1.06 -0.89
CA ASP A 87 1.28 0.05 -0.09
C ASP A 87 0.23 -0.76 0.69
N ALA A 88 0.07 -2.03 0.33
CA ALA A 88 -0.85 -2.95 0.97
C ALA A 88 -0.12 -4.04 1.78
N ALA A 89 1.16 -3.83 2.14
CA ALA A 89 1.94 -4.82 2.88
C ALA A 89 1.28 -5.21 4.21
N GLN A 90 0.67 -4.26 4.93
CA GLN A 90 -0.07 -4.56 6.16
C GLN A 90 -1.51 -5.00 5.92
N ALA A 91 -2.12 -4.63 4.78
CA ALA A 91 -3.50 -4.96 4.45
C ALA A 91 -3.69 -6.37 3.89
N LEU A 92 -2.73 -6.84 3.08
CA LEU A 92 -2.79 -8.15 2.43
C LEU A 92 -3.12 -9.24 3.44
N GLY A 93 -4.10 -10.08 3.10
CA GLY A 93 -4.50 -11.23 3.91
C GLY A 93 -5.24 -10.91 5.20
N LYS A 94 -5.49 -9.63 5.51
CA LYS A 94 -6.14 -9.19 6.77
C LYS A 94 -7.46 -8.47 6.54
N ILE A 95 -7.57 -7.74 5.43
CA ILE A 95 -8.81 -7.10 5.00
C ILE A 95 -9.10 -7.45 3.54
N PRO A 96 -10.37 -7.40 3.11
CA PRO A 96 -10.73 -7.58 1.71
C PRO A 96 -10.09 -6.50 0.83
N ILE A 97 -9.48 -6.91 -0.29
CA ILE A 97 -8.88 -6.00 -1.26
C ILE A 97 -9.50 -6.28 -2.62
N ASP A 98 -10.18 -5.27 -3.16
CA ASP A 98 -10.73 -5.29 -4.52
C ASP A 98 -10.10 -4.14 -5.31
N VAL A 99 -9.12 -4.49 -6.15
CA VAL A 99 -8.36 -3.52 -6.93
C VAL A 99 -9.23 -2.71 -7.88
N ASP A 100 -10.35 -3.27 -8.35
CA ASP A 100 -11.25 -2.62 -9.30
C ASP A 100 -12.20 -1.65 -8.61
N LYS A 101 -12.80 -2.04 -7.48
CA LYS A 101 -13.60 -1.11 -6.66
C LYS A 101 -12.76 0.06 -6.16
N MET A 102 -11.54 -0.22 -5.70
CA MET A 102 -10.62 0.79 -5.17
C MET A 102 -9.87 1.56 -6.28
N ASN A 103 -10.09 1.27 -7.56
CA ASN A 103 -9.39 1.88 -8.70
C ASN A 103 -7.85 1.89 -8.60
N ILE A 104 -7.28 0.87 -7.95
CA ILE A 104 -5.84 0.74 -7.70
C ILE A 104 -5.10 0.48 -9.03
N SER A 105 -4.07 1.27 -9.32
CA SER A 105 -3.23 1.12 -10.52
C SER A 105 -1.99 0.28 -10.24
N LEU A 106 -1.39 0.47 -9.08
CA LEU A 106 -0.20 -0.21 -8.59
C LEU A 106 -0.43 -0.60 -7.12
N MET A 107 0.00 -1.79 -6.70
CA MET A 107 -0.08 -2.16 -5.28
C MET A 107 1.09 -3.02 -4.83
N SER A 108 1.72 -2.59 -3.75
CA SER A 108 2.87 -3.27 -3.15
C SER A 108 2.41 -4.31 -2.12
N LEU A 109 2.98 -5.52 -2.22
CA LEU A 109 2.64 -6.69 -1.41
C LEU A 109 3.91 -7.30 -0.79
N SER A 110 3.81 -7.76 0.45
CA SER A 110 4.94 -8.36 1.18
C SER A 110 4.58 -9.71 1.79
N GLY A 111 5.36 -10.75 1.48
CA GLY A 111 5.07 -12.12 1.95
C GLY A 111 5.22 -12.29 3.47
N HIS A 112 6.27 -11.74 4.06
CA HIS A 112 6.52 -11.90 5.51
C HIS A 112 5.56 -11.14 6.43
N LYS A 113 4.67 -10.31 5.88
CA LYS A 113 3.59 -9.64 6.63
C LYS A 113 2.30 -10.47 6.67
N ILE A 114 2.29 -11.62 6.01
CA ILE A 114 1.17 -12.58 5.95
C ILE A 114 1.64 -14.01 6.28
N TYR A 115 2.61 -14.14 7.19
CA TYR A 115 3.20 -15.42 7.59
C TYR A 115 3.95 -16.18 6.48
N GLY A 116 4.23 -15.53 5.35
CA GLY A 116 5.12 -16.05 4.31
C GLY A 116 6.61 -15.83 4.61
N PRO A 117 7.51 -16.26 3.71
CA PRO A 117 8.94 -16.10 3.91
C PRO A 117 9.40 -14.63 3.74
N LYS A 118 10.49 -14.27 4.42
CA LYS A 118 11.21 -13.01 4.17
C LYS A 118 11.92 -13.06 2.81
N GLY A 119 12.16 -11.88 2.23
CA GLY A 119 12.88 -11.76 0.95
C GLY A 119 12.02 -11.92 -0.30
N VAL A 120 10.69 -11.95 -0.16
CA VAL A 120 9.75 -12.00 -1.30
C VAL A 120 8.57 -11.05 -1.10
N GLY A 121 8.12 -10.48 -2.20
CA GLY A 121 6.97 -9.61 -2.32
C GLY A 121 6.48 -9.63 -3.76
N ALA A 122 5.44 -8.85 -4.03
CA ALA A 122 4.88 -8.70 -5.37
C ALA A 122 4.44 -7.25 -5.61
N LEU A 123 4.45 -6.84 -6.87
CA LEU A 123 3.85 -5.58 -7.32
C LEU A 123 2.69 -5.93 -8.24
N TYR A 124 1.47 -5.64 -7.79
CA TYR A 124 0.32 -5.65 -8.68
C TYR A 124 0.44 -4.47 -9.65
N MET A 125 0.24 -4.74 -10.93
CA MET A 125 0.20 -3.72 -11.98
C MET A 125 -1.07 -3.89 -12.81
N ARG A 126 -1.91 -2.86 -12.80
CA ARG A 126 -3.15 -2.84 -13.59
C ARG A 126 -2.84 -2.92 -15.08
N ARG A 127 -3.51 -3.86 -15.76
CA ARG A 127 -3.39 -4.05 -17.22
C ARG A 127 -4.35 -3.15 -18.02
N ARG A 128 -5.52 -2.82 -17.45
CA ARG A 128 -6.56 -2.02 -18.11
C ARG A 128 -7.20 -1.04 -17.10
N PRO A 129 -7.12 0.30 -17.35
CA PRO A 129 -6.21 0.94 -18.31
C PRO A 129 -4.75 0.55 -18.05
N ARG A 130 -3.92 0.51 -19.11
CA ARG A 130 -2.54 0.04 -19.01
C ARG A 130 -1.67 1.04 -18.25
N VAL A 131 -1.10 0.60 -17.13
CA VAL A 131 -0.05 1.35 -16.42
C VAL A 131 1.31 1.00 -17.03
N ARG A 132 2.15 2.02 -17.25
CA ARG A 132 3.52 1.86 -17.74
C ARG A 132 4.48 2.27 -16.64
N VAL A 133 5.45 1.42 -16.35
CA VAL A 133 6.51 1.64 -15.36
C VAL A 133 7.84 1.34 -16.05
N GLU A 134 8.84 2.17 -15.78
CA GLU A 134 10.20 1.94 -16.25
C GLU A 134 10.91 0.92 -15.34
N PRO A 135 11.53 -0.13 -15.90
CA PRO A 135 12.24 -1.13 -15.09
C PRO A 135 13.40 -0.51 -14.31
N GLN A 136 13.44 -0.74 -13.00
CA GLN A 136 14.56 -0.30 -12.14
C GLN A 136 15.73 -1.29 -12.13
N MET A 137 15.49 -2.53 -12.58
CA MET A 137 16.49 -3.60 -12.63
C MET A 137 16.59 -4.11 -14.07
N ASN A 138 17.80 -4.01 -14.66
CA ASN A 138 18.09 -4.45 -16.02
C ASN A 138 18.62 -5.90 -16.07
N GLY A 139 18.33 -6.62 -17.16
CA GLY A 139 18.85 -7.97 -17.45
C GLY A 139 17.80 -9.03 -17.80
N GLY A 140 17.99 -9.78 -18.90
CA GLY A 140 17.26 -11.04 -19.19
C GLY A 140 15.73 -10.97 -19.43
N GLY A 141 15.05 -9.87 -19.08
CA GLY A 141 13.63 -9.65 -19.38
C GLY A 141 12.63 -10.46 -18.55
N GLN A 142 13.05 -11.02 -17.40
CA GLN A 142 12.13 -11.72 -16.50
C GLN A 142 10.99 -10.80 -16.01
N GLU A 143 9.90 -11.40 -15.50
CA GLU A 143 8.73 -10.66 -15.02
C GLU A 143 8.20 -9.63 -16.03
N ARG A 144 8.12 -10.06 -17.30
CA ARG A 144 7.68 -9.24 -18.45
C ARG A 144 8.54 -8.00 -18.67
N GLY A 145 9.82 -8.08 -18.34
CA GLY A 145 10.79 -6.99 -18.46
C GLY A 145 10.72 -5.95 -17.36
N ILE A 146 9.88 -6.11 -16.33
CA ILE A 146 9.72 -5.12 -15.25
C ILE A 146 10.71 -5.36 -14.10
N ARG A 147 11.00 -6.63 -13.78
CA ARG A 147 11.90 -7.02 -12.70
C ARG A 147 12.81 -8.15 -13.16
N SER A 148 13.99 -7.76 -13.61
CA SER A 148 15.06 -8.64 -14.08
C SER A 148 15.63 -9.55 -12.98
N GLY A 149 16.20 -10.68 -13.39
CA GLY A 149 16.84 -11.66 -12.50
C GLY A 149 15.94 -12.87 -12.20
N THR A 150 16.58 -13.99 -11.87
CA THR A 150 15.90 -15.27 -11.61
C THR A 150 14.86 -15.15 -10.51
N VAL A 151 13.65 -15.64 -10.79
CA VAL A 151 12.57 -15.69 -9.80
C VAL A 151 12.94 -16.74 -8.74
N PRO A 152 12.99 -16.39 -7.44
CA PRO A 152 13.38 -17.33 -6.39
C PRO A 152 12.23 -18.30 -6.09
N THR A 153 12.15 -19.40 -6.86
CA THR A 153 11.03 -20.35 -6.85
C THR A 153 10.53 -20.74 -5.45
N PRO A 154 11.37 -21.15 -4.48
CA PRO A 154 10.87 -21.53 -3.16
C PRO A 154 10.19 -20.38 -2.41
N LEU A 155 10.68 -19.15 -2.58
CA LEU A 155 10.11 -17.99 -1.91
C LEU A 155 8.77 -17.58 -2.52
N VAL A 156 8.64 -17.60 -3.85
CA VAL A 156 7.36 -17.29 -4.51
C VAL A 156 6.31 -18.37 -4.26
N VAL A 157 6.73 -19.65 -4.15
CA VAL A 157 5.84 -20.74 -3.69
C VAL A 157 5.36 -20.48 -2.26
N GLY A 158 6.27 -20.14 -1.34
CA GLY A 158 5.91 -19.83 0.04
C GLY A 158 4.99 -18.60 0.16
N MET A 159 5.20 -17.56 -0.63
CA MET A 159 4.30 -16.40 -0.69
C MET A 159 2.93 -16.77 -1.25
N GLY A 160 2.87 -17.58 -2.31
CA GLY A 160 1.62 -18.07 -2.89
C GLY A 160 0.80 -18.88 -1.88
N ALA A 161 1.44 -19.81 -1.16
CA ALA A 161 0.80 -20.60 -0.11
C ALA A 161 0.30 -19.72 1.04
N ALA A 162 1.08 -18.72 1.46
CA ALA A 162 0.66 -17.76 2.48
C ALA A 162 -0.58 -16.96 2.05
N CYS A 163 -0.63 -16.50 0.79
CA CYS A 163 -1.81 -15.83 0.25
C CYS A 163 -3.05 -16.74 0.21
N GLU A 164 -2.88 -18.01 -0.19
CA GLU A 164 -3.98 -18.98 -0.23
C GLU A 164 -4.56 -19.25 1.16
N ILE A 165 -3.69 -19.46 2.16
CA ILE A 165 -4.11 -19.65 3.56
C ILE A 165 -4.82 -18.40 4.06
N ALA A 166 -4.21 -17.22 3.86
CA ALA A 166 -4.80 -15.96 4.30
C ALA A 166 -6.19 -15.73 3.71
N MET A 167 -6.42 -16.09 2.44
CA MET A 167 -7.74 -15.97 1.80
C MET A 167 -8.80 -16.85 2.49
N LYS A 168 -8.44 -18.05 2.97
CA LYS A 168 -9.35 -18.99 3.63
C LYS A 168 -9.63 -18.60 5.08
N GLU A 169 -8.61 -18.10 5.78
CA GLU A 169 -8.65 -17.84 7.22
C GLU A 169 -9.04 -16.39 7.56
N MET A 170 -9.06 -15.47 6.58
CA MET A 170 -9.23 -14.03 6.81
C MET A 170 -10.38 -13.69 7.75
N GLU A 171 -11.58 -14.23 7.49
CA GLU A 171 -12.78 -13.94 8.29
C GLU A 171 -12.66 -14.50 9.72
N TYR A 172 -12.08 -15.68 9.88
CA TYR A 172 -11.85 -16.28 11.18
C TYR A 172 -10.83 -15.49 11.99
N ASP A 173 -9.71 -15.14 11.36
CA ASP A 173 -8.64 -14.36 12.00
C ASP A 173 -9.10 -12.96 12.36
N GLU A 174 -9.88 -12.28 11.50
CA GLU A 174 -10.50 -10.98 11.83
C GLU A 174 -11.29 -11.07 13.13
N LYS A 175 -12.24 -12.01 13.23
CA LYS A 175 -13.07 -12.18 14.44
C LYS A 175 -12.23 -12.48 15.68
N ARG A 176 -11.24 -13.36 15.54
CA ARG A 176 -10.39 -13.77 16.66
C ARG A 176 -9.47 -12.63 17.12
N ILE A 177 -8.84 -11.93 16.18
CA ILE A 177 -7.90 -10.84 16.46
C ILE A 177 -8.64 -9.65 17.07
N THR A 178 -9.80 -9.26 16.54
CA THR A 178 -10.62 -8.18 17.09
C THR A 178 -10.98 -8.46 18.55
N LYS A 179 -11.45 -9.67 18.86
CA LYS A 179 -11.75 -10.06 20.25
C LYS A 179 -10.53 -9.97 21.18
N LEU A 180 -9.35 -10.35 20.69
CA LEU A 180 -8.11 -10.28 21.47
C LEU A 180 -7.64 -8.83 21.65
N GLN A 181 -7.77 -8.00 20.61
CA GLN A 181 -7.46 -6.58 20.65
C GLN A 181 -8.34 -5.86 21.67
N GLU A 182 -9.66 -6.07 21.63
CA GLU A 182 -10.60 -5.47 22.59
C GLU A 182 -10.27 -5.88 24.03
N ARG A 183 -9.97 -7.17 24.25
CA ARG A 183 -9.57 -7.68 25.55
C ARG A 183 -8.28 -7.02 26.04
N LEU A 184 -7.29 -6.87 25.16
CA LEU A 184 -6.02 -6.23 25.50
C LEU A 184 -6.24 -4.75 25.86
N LEU A 185 -6.92 -4.01 24.99
CA LEU A 185 -7.16 -2.58 25.15
C LEU A 185 -7.97 -2.28 26.41
N SER A 186 -9.08 -2.98 26.62
CA SER A 186 -9.90 -2.85 27.83
C SER A 186 -9.12 -3.22 29.09
N GLY A 187 -8.28 -4.26 28.99
CA GLY A 187 -7.43 -4.71 30.09
C GLY A 187 -6.34 -3.72 30.48
N ILE A 188 -5.82 -2.95 29.54
CA ILE A 188 -4.84 -1.88 29.78
C ILE A 188 -5.54 -0.63 30.32
N LYS A 189 -6.60 -0.14 29.65
CA LYS A 189 -7.34 1.07 30.05
C LYS A 189 -7.95 0.99 31.45
N SER A 190 -8.31 -0.22 31.90
CA SER A 190 -8.84 -0.43 33.26
C SER A 190 -7.77 -0.44 34.36
N ARG A 191 -6.48 -0.43 34.02
CA ARG A 191 -5.37 -0.59 34.98
C ARG A 191 -4.29 0.47 34.90
N VAL A 192 -4.29 1.29 33.84
CA VAL A 192 -3.29 2.33 33.60
C VAL A 192 -4.02 3.63 33.30
N ASP A 193 -3.88 4.61 34.19
CA ASP A 193 -4.46 5.94 34.02
C ASP A 193 -3.81 6.67 32.83
N GLY A 194 -4.60 7.42 32.07
CA GLY A 194 -4.12 8.22 30.94
C GLY A 194 -3.96 7.48 29.60
N VAL A 195 -4.47 6.24 29.49
CA VAL A 195 -4.52 5.43 28.25
C VAL A 195 -5.95 5.24 27.76
#